data_AF-A0AAP0BZZ5-F1
#
_entry.id   AF-A0AAP0BZZ5-F1
#
_cell.length_a   1.000
_cell.length_b   1.000
_cell.length_c   1.000
_cell.angle_alpha   90.00
_cell.angle_beta   90.00
_cell.angle_gamma   90.00
#
_symmetry.space_group_name_H-M   'P 1'
#
loop_
_entity.id
_entity.type
_entity.pdbx_description
1 polymer ?
#
loop_
_entity_poly.entity_id
_entity_poly.type
_entity_poly.pdbx_seq_one_letter_code
_entity_poly.pdbx_strand_id
1 'polypeptide(L)'
;MAVHVHLSLEAQAEARLLMFSHMNLLSPAIGDPVSVPTQDMLIGLYALTIGNPQGICANRYNLSNSNCRNSKKETVDNNDCKYCKYTKESYFSSSYDALGAYRQKRINLDGPLWLRWRLDQRVVGSREVPIEVQYESFGNSNEIYKHYQIVGSVKREIRCIYIRTTVGHLSFYREIEEAIQGFWRAYS
;
A
#
# COMPACT_ATOMS: atom_id res chain seq x y z
N MET A 1 13.16 -25.56 27.99
CA MET A 1 13.88 -24.29 28.24
C MET A 1 13.99 -24.13 29.75
N ALA A 2 15.19 -23.91 30.28
CA ALA A 2 15.37 -23.69 31.71
C ALA A 2 15.05 -22.22 32.04
N VAL A 3 14.54 -21.98 33.24
CA VAL A 3 14.28 -20.63 33.75
C VAL A 3 15.19 -20.41 34.95
N HIS A 4 16.02 -19.37 34.87
CA HIS A 4 16.95 -18.98 35.92
C HIS A 4 16.52 -17.64 36.51
N VAL A 5 16.68 -17.47 37.82
CA VAL A 5 16.32 -16.24 38.54
C VAL A 5 17.57 -15.63 39.14
N HIS A 6 17.84 -14.37 38.81
CA HIS A 6 19.00 -13.62 39.30
C HIS A 6 18.67 -12.88 40.60
N LEU A 7 19.42 -13.14 41.66
CA LEU A 7 19.19 -12.58 43.00
C LEU A 7 20.02 -11.33 43.30
N SER A 8 21.23 -11.20 42.75
CA SER A 8 22.08 -10.02 42.97
C SER A 8 21.63 -8.84 42.12
N LEU A 9 21.78 -7.63 42.67
CA LEU A 9 21.48 -6.38 41.97
C LEU A 9 22.30 -6.21 40.68
N GLU A 10 23.57 -6.64 40.71
CA GLU A 10 24.47 -6.62 39.55
C GLU A 10 23.96 -7.54 38.43
N ALA A 11 23.62 -8.79 38.76
CA ALA A 11 23.11 -9.73 37.76
C ALA A 11 21.74 -9.28 37.22
N GLN A 12 20.91 -8.62 38.03
CA GLN A 12 19.65 -8.03 37.57
C GLN A 12 19.89 -6.86 36.61
N ALA A 13 20.89 -6.01 36.88
CA ALA A 13 21.25 -4.91 35.99
C ALA A 13 21.81 -5.41 34.66
N GLU A 14 22.71 -6.39 34.67
CA GLU A 14 23.24 -7.03 33.46
C GLU A 14 22.14 -7.70 32.64
N ALA A 15 21.21 -8.42 33.30
CA ALA A 15 20.09 -9.04 32.62
C ALA A 15 19.19 -8.01 31.91
N ARG A 16 19.00 -6.83 32.51
CA ARG A 16 18.16 -5.77 31.97
C ARG A 16 18.84 -4.93 30.89
N LEU A 17 20.14 -4.72 30.99
CA LEU A 17 20.87 -3.83 30.09
C LEU A 17 21.54 -4.57 28.93
N LEU A 18 22.04 -5.79 29.16
CA LEU A 18 22.83 -6.54 28.17
C LEU A 18 22.07 -7.75 27.63
N MET A 19 21.33 -8.46 28.48
CA MET A 19 20.64 -9.70 28.05
C MET A 19 19.19 -9.49 27.61
N PHE A 20 18.69 -8.24 27.62
CA PHE A 20 17.31 -7.99 27.24
C PHE A 20 17.09 -8.20 25.74
N SER A 21 16.02 -8.92 25.40
CA SER A 21 15.74 -9.36 24.02
C SER A 21 15.60 -8.21 23.01
N HIS A 22 15.03 -7.07 23.40
CA HIS A 22 14.84 -5.91 22.51
C HIS A 22 16.15 -5.24 22.07
N MET A 23 17.25 -5.45 22.80
CA MET A 23 18.58 -4.94 22.44
C MET A 23 19.36 -5.95 21.59
N ASN A 24 19.05 -7.23 21.72
CA ASN A 24 19.74 -8.34 21.06
C ASN A 24 19.02 -8.78 19.77
N LEU A 25 18.76 -7.84 18.87
CA LEU A 25 18.07 -8.11 17.59
C LEU A 25 19.02 -8.53 16.45
N LEU A 26 20.31 -8.26 16.59
CA LEU A 26 21.34 -8.51 15.57
C LEU A 26 22.26 -9.66 15.99
N SER A 27 22.79 -10.36 15.00
CA SER A 27 23.79 -11.40 15.20
C SER A 27 25.13 -10.75 15.57
N PRO A 28 25.79 -11.15 16.67
CA PRO A 28 27.06 -10.54 17.09
C PRO A 28 28.21 -10.85 16.12
N ALA A 29 28.09 -11.91 15.32
CA ALA A 29 29.14 -12.33 14.39
C ALA A 29 29.08 -11.62 13.03
N ILE A 30 27.86 -11.39 12.51
CA ILE A 30 27.65 -10.93 11.12
C ILE A 30 26.93 -9.58 11.08
N GLY A 31 26.16 -9.23 12.11
CA GLY A 31 25.30 -8.04 12.14
C GLY A 31 23.92 -8.23 11.48
N ASP A 32 23.62 -9.42 10.96
CA ASP A 32 22.31 -9.73 10.37
C ASP A 32 21.20 -9.78 11.44
N PRO A 33 19.96 -9.41 11.10
CA PRO A 33 18.84 -9.49 12.04
C PRO A 33 18.52 -10.95 12.37
N VAL A 34 18.45 -11.26 13.67
CA VAL A 34 18.08 -12.59 14.17
C VAL A 34 16.56 -12.70 14.35
N SER A 35 15.90 -11.60 14.73
CA SER A 35 14.45 -11.55 14.96
C SER A 35 13.70 -11.19 13.68
N VAL A 36 13.77 -12.06 12.67
CA VAL A 36 13.04 -11.91 11.40
C VAL A 36 11.75 -12.73 11.45
N PRO A 37 10.61 -12.23 10.93
CA PRO A 37 9.39 -13.03 10.85
C PRO A 37 9.60 -14.29 10.02
N THR A 38 9.11 -15.43 10.51
CA THR A 38 9.22 -16.74 9.85
C THR A 38 7.85 -17.41 9.73
N GLN A 39 7.77 -18.44 8.87
CA GLN A 39 6.61 -19.32 8.70
C GLN A 39 5.28 -18.57 8.53
N ASP A 40 4.39 -18.67 9.50
CA ASP A 40 3.02 -18.15 9.44
C ASP A 40 2.99 -16.62 9.32
N MET A 41 3.94 -15.93 9.93
CA MET A 41 4.05 -14.48 9.77
C MET A 41 4.35 -14.11 8.32
N LEU A 42 5.29 -14.81 7.67
CA LEU A 42 5.60 -14.56 6.26
C LEU A 42 4.41 -14.86 5.36
N ILE A 43 3.68 -15.93 5.61
CA ILE A 43 2.46 -16.28 4.86
C ILE A 43 1.40 -15.19 5.06
N GLY A 44 1.23 -14.69 6.28
CA GLY A 44 0.30 -13.59 6.58
C GLY A 44 0.66 -12.30 5.86
N LEU A 45 1.93 -11.87 5.91
CA LEU A 45 2.41 -10.69 5.18
C LEU A 45 2.28 -10.87 3.66
N TYR A 46 2.59 -12.05 3.14
CA TYR A 46 2.45 -12.35 1.73
C TYR A 46 0.98 -12.30 1.29
N ALA A 47 0.07 -12.92 2.04
CA ALA A 47 -1.35 -12.88 1.76
C ALA A 47 -1.94 -11.46 1.89
N LEU A 48 -1.39 -10.61 2.76
CA LEU A 48 -1.79 -9.20 2.88
C LEU A 48 -1.30 -8.35 1.70
N THR A 49 -0.09 -8.61 1.22
CA THR A 49 0.55 -7.80 0.17
C THR A 49 0.39 -8.39 -1.23
N ILE A 50 -0.26 -9.56 -1.36
CA ILE A 50 -0.62 -10.10 -2.66
C ILE A 50 -1.62 -9.14 -3.32
N GLY A 51 -1.19 -8.55 -4.43
CA GLY A 51 -1.97 -7.55 -5.14
C GLY A 51 -1.64 -7.63 -6.61
N ASN A 52 -2.62 -7.36 -7.47
CA ASN A 52 -2.42 -7.44 -8.91
C ASN A 52 -1.57 -6.24 -9.36
N PRO A 53 -0.30 -6.43 -9.78
CA PRO A 53 0.62 -5.33 -10.09
C PRO A 53 0.33 -4.72 -11.48
N GLN A 54 -0.89 -4.86 -11.96
CA GLN A 54 -1.30 -4.29 -13.24
C GLN A 54 -1.21 -2.78 -13.13
N GLY A 55 -0.23 -2.19 -13.82
CA GLY A 55 -0.01 -0.74 -13.84
C GLY A 55 -1.22 0.03 -14.38
N ILE A 56 -1.18 1.35 -14.26
CA ILE A 56 -2.30 2.24 -14.64
C ILE A 56 -2.70 2.06 -16.13
N CYS A 57 -1.77 1.64 -16.98
CA CYS A 57 -2.02 1.35 -18.40
C CYS A 57 -2.82 0.06 -18.64
N ALA A 58 -2.65 -0.98 -17.82
CA ALA A 58 -3.33 -2.27 -18.01
C ALA A 58 -4.86 -2.16 -17.83
N ASN A 59 -5.32 -1.29 -16.92
CA ASN A 59 -6.75 -1.07 -16.70
C ASN A 59 -7.38 -0.08 -17.69
N ARG A 60 -6.61 0.87 -18.25
CA ARG A 60 -7.13 1.88 -19.18
C ARG A 60 -7.13 1.44 -20.64
N TYR A 61 -6.20 0.57 -21.05
CA TYR A 61 -6.06 0.13 -22.45
C TYR A 61 -6.45 -1.33 -22.72
N ASN A 62 -7.10 -2.03 -21.78
CA ASN A 62 -7.80 -3.29 -22.10
C ASN A 62 -9.08 -3.01 -22.91
N LEU A 63 -8.91 -2.41 -24.08
CA LEU A 63 -9.93 -2.27 -25.12
C LEU A 63 -9.84 -3.48 -26.07
N SER A 64 -10.02 -4.67 -25.52
CA SER A 64 -10.11 -5.93 -26.27
C SER A 64 -11.40 -6.60 -25.79
N ASN A 65 -12.54 -6.49 -26.48
CA ASN A 65 -12.76 -6.95 -27.85
C ASN A 65 -13.99 -6.25 -28.47
N SER A 66 -13.78 -5.16 -29.22
CA SER A 66 -14.82 -4.56 -30.07
C SER A 66 -14.92 -5.30 -31.41
N ASN A 67 -15.27 -6.59 -31.34
CA ASN A 67 -15.78 -7.34 -32.48
C ASN A 67 -17.17 -7.92 -32.16
N CYS A 68 -18.12 -7.04 -31.81
CA CYS A 68 -19.54 -7.32 -31.96
C CYS A 68 -19.97 -6.94 -33.38
N ARG A 69 -19.45 -7.63 -34.40
CA ARG A 69 -20.06 -7.65 -35.73
C ARG A 69 -20.95 -8.89 -35.83
N ASN A 70 -22.25 -8.61 -35.82
CA ASN A 70 -23.33 -9.42 -36.42
C ASN A 70 -23.77 -10.70 -35.68
N SER A 71 -24.80 -10.58 -34.83
CA SER A 71 -25.93 -11.52 -34.90
C SER A 71 -27.20 -10.83 -34.43
N LYS A 72 -28.27 -11.08 -35.19
CA LYS A 72 -29.59 -10.46 -35.10
C LYS A 72 -30.28 -10.76 -33.76
N LYS A 73 -31.20 -9.87 -33.40
CA LYS A 73 -32.26 -9.99 -32.38
C LYS A 73 -32.69 -11.43 -32.12
N GLU A 74 -32.75 -11.81 -30.84
CA GLU A 74 -33.87 -12.59 -30.29
C GLU A 74 -33.93 -12.44 -28.76
N THR A 75 -35.15 -12.23 -28.28
CA THR A 75 -35.58 -11.95 -26.91
C THR A 75 -35.50 -13.20 -26.03
N VAL A 76 -34.63 -13.21 -25.02
CA VAL A 76 -34.77 -14.01 -23.79
C VAL A 76 -34.10 -13.23 -22.66
N ASP A 77 -34.87 -12.86 -21.64
CA ASP A 77 -34.39 -12.25 -20.40
C ASP A 77 -33.40 -13.19 -19.70
N ASN A 78 -32.12 -12.87 -19.80
CA ASN A 78 -31.05 -13.32 -18.92
C ASN A 78 -29.97 -12.22 -18.95
N ASN A 79 -30.22 -11.12 -18.23
CA ASN A 79 -29.30 -9.98 -18.11
C ASN A 79 -28.09 -10.27 -17.19
N ASP A 80 -27.58 -11.49 -17.21
CA ASP A 80 -26.25 -11.83 -16.69
C ASP A 80 -25.24 -11.79 -17.84
N CYS A 81 -25.24 -10.68 -18.58
CA CYS A 81 -24.11 -10.30 -19.40
C CYS A 81 -23.00 -9.87 -18.44
N LYS A 82 -22.24 -10.86 -17.95
CA LYS A 82 -21.05 -10.75 -17.11
C LYS A 82 -19.88 -10.13 -17.89
N TYR A 83 -20.14 -9.02 -18.57
CA TYR A 83 -19.18 -8.19 -19.26
C TYR A 83 -18.70 -7.12 -18.29
N CYS A 84 -17.48 -7.32 -17.81
CA CYS A 84 -16.57 -6.36 -17.16
C CYS A 84 -17.23 -5.08 -16.62
N LYS A 85 -17.82 -5.19 -15.43
CA LYS A 85 -18.15 -4.02 -14.61
C LYS A 85 -16.81 -3.37 -14.25
N TYR A 86 -16.37 -2.39 -15.04
CA TYR A 86 -15.29 -1.49 -14.67
C TYR A 86 -15.72 -0.79 -13.39
N THR A 87 -15.43 -1.39 -12.24
CA THR A 87 -15.58 -0.73 -10.96
C THR A 87 -14.58 0.41 -10.96
N LYS A 88 -15.10 1.62 -11.19
CA LYS A 88 -14.37 2.88 -11.06
C LYS A 88 -13.45 2.77 -9.83
N GLU A 89 -12.15 2.86 -10.06
CA GLU A 89 -11.17 2.77 -8.98
C GLU A 89 -11.48 3.87 -7.96
N SER A 90 -11.52 3.50 -6.68
CA SER A 90 -11.95 4.40 -5.61
C SER A 90 -10.79 5.28 -5.16
N TYR A 91 -11.07 6.58 -5.01
CA TYR A 91 -10.10 7.57 -4.52
C TYR A 91 -10.34 7.83 -3.03
N PHE A 92 -9.28 7.75 -2.25
CA PHE A 92 -9.28 8.02 -0.82
C PHE A 92 -8.32 9.16 -0.49
N SER A 93 -8.79 10.09 0.33
CA SER A 93 -7.96 11.17 0.87
C SER A 93 -7.15 10.73 2.08
N SER A 94 -7.61 9.71 2.79
CA SER A 94 -7.04 9.21 4.04
C SER A 94 -7.02 7.68 4.06
N SER A 95 -6.00 7.11 4.69
CA SER A 95 -5.88 5.66 4.90
C SER A 95 -7.01 5.14 5.80
N TYR A 96 -7.46 5.92 6.78
CA TYR A 96 -8.57 5.55 7.67
C TYR A 96 -9.89 5.39 6.92
N ASP A 97 -10.15 6.23 5.92
CA ASP A 97 -11.36 6.15 5.10
C ASP A 97 -11.35 4.89 4.23
N ALA A 98 -10.20 4.59 3.60
CA ALA A 98 -10.00 3.35 2.84
C ALA A 98 -10.23 2.10 3.70
N LEU A 99 -9.65 2.06 4.91
CA LEU A 99 -9.84 0.96 5.86
C LEU A 99 -11.29 0.87 6.38
N GLY A 100 -11.94 2.01 6.59
CA GLY A 100 -13.36 2.08 6.94
C GLY A 100 -14.25 1.47 5.85
N ALA A 101 -13.98 1.82 4.59
CA ALA A 101 -14.69 1.28 3.43
C ALA A 101 -14.43 -0.23 3.25
N TYR A 102 -13.22 -0.72 3.55
CA TYR A 102 -12.91 -2.15 3.59
C TYR A 102 -13.72 -2.87 4.68
N ARG A 103 -13.79 -2.32 5.89
CA ARG A 103 -14.63 -2.89 6.98
C ARG A 103 -16.11 -2.96 6.61
N GLN A 104 -16.58 -2.00 5.82
CA GLN A 104 -17.94 -1.99 5.26
C GLN A 104 -18.11 -2.94 4.05
N LYS A 105 -17.08 -3.71 3.69
CA LYS A 105 -17.05 -4.63 2.54
C LYS A 105 -17.38 -3.96 1.19
N ARG A 106 -17.10 -2.65 1.08
CA ARG A 106 -17.27 -1.90 -0.18
C ARG A 106 -16.10 -2.12 -1.14
N ILE A 107 -14.96 -2.50 -0.60
CA ILE A 107 -13.70 -2.70 -1.31
C ILE A 107 -13.14 -4.06 -0.89
N ASN A 108 -12.52 -4.77 -1.82
CA ASN A 108 -11.83 -6.02 -1.56
C ASN A 108 -10.36 -5.76 -1.17
N LEU A 109 -9.75 -6.71 -0.46
CA LEU A 109 -8.35 -6.59 -0.03
C LEU A 109 -7.39 -6.38 -1.22
N ASP A 110 -7.60 -7.15 -2.29
CA ASP A 110 -6.75 -7.17 -3.49
C ASP A 110 -7.13 -6.09 -4.52
N GLY A 111 -8.19 -5.33 -4.24
CA GLY A 111 -8.71 -4.31 -5.15
C GLY A 111 -7.77 -3.11 -5.23
N PRO A 112 -7.41 -2.64 -6.44
CA PRO A 112 -6.62 -1.42 -6.58
C PRO A 112 -7.44 -0.21 -6.14
N LEU A 113 -6.80 0.67 -5.38
CA LEU A 113 -7.35 1.96 -4.95
C LEU A 113 -6.31 3.07 -5.11
N TRP A 114 -6.78 4.30 -5.10
CA TRP A 114 -5.93 5.49 -5.15
C TRP A 114 -5.92 6.17 -3.80
N LEU A 115 -4.75 6.28 -3.18
CA LEU A 115 -4.57 7.04 -1.94
C LEU A 115 -3.88 8.37 -2.21
N ARG A 116 -4.41 9.46 -1.67
CA ARG A 116 -3.73 10.76 -1.62
C ARG A 116 -2.50 10.67 -0.71
N TRP A 117 -1.32 10.87 -1.30
CA TRP A 117 -0.06 10.95 -0.59
C TRP A 117 0.15 12.35 0.01
N ARG A 118 0.70 12.38 1.24
CA ARG A 118 1.07 13.64 1.90
C ARG A 118 2.45 14.07 1.41
N LEU A 119 2.56 15.30 0.92
CA LEU A 119 3.78 15.84 0.31
C LEU A 119 4.98 15.95 1.28
N ASP A 120 4.72 15.92 2.59
CA ASP A 120 5.76 16.02 3.63
C ASP A 120 6.63 14.75 3.74
N GLN A 121 6.14 13.60 3.25
CA GLN A 121 6.90 12.35 3.21
C GLN A 121 7.66 12.26 1.89
N ARG A 122 9.00 12.23 1.98
CA ARG A 122 9.93 12.16 0.84
C ARG A 122 9.50 11.07 -0.15
N VAL A 123 9.14 11.48 -1.35
CA VAL A 123 8.85 10.56 -2.46
C VAL A 123 10.17 10.02 -2.98
N VAL A 124 10.46 8.74 -2.72
CA VAL A 124 11.54 8.01 -3.40
C VAL A 124 10.96 7.47 -4.70
N GLY A 125 10.95 8.30 -5.74
CA GLY A 125 10.68 7.86 -7.10
C GLY A 125 11.98 7.77 -7.89
N SER A 126 12.21 6.64 -8.58
CA SER A 126 13.11 6.58 -9.73
C SER A 126 12.71 7.69 -10.73
N ARG A 127 13.69 8.27 -11.43
CA ARG A 127 13.45 9.27 -12.49
C ARG A 127 12.71 8.62 -13.68
N GLU A 128 11.43 8.33 -13.52
CA GLU A 128 10.57 7.78 -14.55
C GLU A 128 9.95 8.91 -15.37
N VAL A 129 9.79 8.69 -16.67
CA VAL A 129 9.08 9.62 -17.56
C VAL A 129 7.58 9.33 -17.44
N PRO A 130 6.71 10.35 -17.38
CA PRO A 130 5.26 10.14 -17.33
C PRO A 130 4.79 9.41 -18.59
N ILE A 131 3.87 8.47 -18.41
CA ILE A 131 3.26 7.70 -19.52
C ILE A 131 2.32 8.62 -20.30
N GLU A 132 1.58 9.46 -19.59
CA GLU A 132 0.60 10.37 -20.16
C GLU A 132 0.56 11.65 -19.33
N VAL A 133 0.53 12.80 -20.00
CA VAL A 133 0.33 14.10 -19.36
C VAL A 133 -0.91 14.72 -19.97
N GLN A 134 -1.92 14.96 -19.13
CA GLN A 134 -3.18 15.58 -19.52
C GLN A 134 -3.21 17.02 -19.00
N TYR A 135 -3.64 17.94 -19.86
CA TYR A 135 -3.86 19.35 -19.49
C TYR A 135 -5.35 19.65 -19.55
N GLU A 136 -5.90 20.11 -18.43
CA GLU A 136 -7.28 20.63 -18.39
C GLU A 136 -7.32 22.07 -18.91
N SER A 137 -8.46 22.49 -19.46
CA SER A 137 -8.66 23.86 -19.96
C SER A 137 -8.46 24.94 -18.90
N PHE A 138 -8.64 24.60 -17.61
CA PHE A 138 -8.37 25.47 -16.46
C PHE A 138 -6.88 25.55 -16.09
N GLY A 139 -6.01 24.85 -16.82
CA GLY A 139 -4.56 24.82 -16.66
C GLY A 139 -4.06 23.90 -15.52
N ASN A 140 -4.91 23.02 -14.99
CA ASN A 140 -4.44 21.91 -14.17
C ASN A 140 -3.72 20.89 -15.06
N SER A 141 -2.67 20.27 -14.53
CA SER A 141 -1.92 19.21 -15.19
C SER A 141 -2.07 17.91 -14.41
N ASN A 142 -2.39 16.84 -15.10
CA ASN A 142 -2.45 15.48 -14.56
C ASN A 142 -1.34 14.68 -15.23
N GLU A 143 -0.25 14.45 -14.53
CA GLU A 143 0.83 13.58 -14.98
C GLU A 143 0.59 12.17 -14.45
N ILE A 144 0.47 11.20 -15.36
CA ILE A 144 0.15 9.82 -15.02
C ILE A 144 1.37 8.96 -15.27
N TYR A 145 1.85 8.33 -14.21
CA TYR A 145 2.99 7.42 -14.22
C TYR A 145 2.48 5.96 -14.18
N LYS A 146 3.38 5.01 -13.98
CA LYS A 146 3.02 3.57 -13.95
C LYS A 146 2.21 3.20 -12.70
N HIS A 147 2.55 3.77 -11.55
CA HIS A 147 1.96 3.43 -10.24
C HIS A 147 1.44 4.63 -9.43
N TYR A 148 1.66 5.86 -9.90
CA TYR A 148 1.18 7.06 -9.24
C TYR A 148 0.73 8.11 -10.25
N GLN A 149 -0.02 9.09 -9.78
CA GLN A 149 -0.50 10.22 -10.55
C GLN A 149 -0.18 11.50 -9.78
N ILE A 150 0.35 12.50 -10.48
CA ILE A 150 0.62 13.82 -9.92
C ILE A 150 -0.40 14.79 -10.50
N VAL A 151 -1.05 15.55 -9.61
CA VAL A 151 -1.95 16.63 -9.98
C VAL A 151 -1.25 17.95 -9.65
N GLY A 152 -0.91 18.70 -10.70
CA GLY A 152 -0.23 19.98 -10.64
C GLY A 152 -1.15 21.15 -10.99
N SER A 153 -0.85 22.33 -10.44
CA SER A 153 -1.51 23.57 -10.81
C SER A 153 -0.80 24.27 -11.99
N VAL A 154 -1.41 25.35 -12.51
CA VAL A 154 -0.88 26.17 -13.61
C VAL A 154 0.57 26.63 -13.36
N LYS A 155 0.91 26.92 -12.10
CA LYS A 155 2.25 27.35 -11.67
C LYS A 155 3.29 26.22 -11.56
N ARG A 156 2.95 24.99 -11.97
CA ARG A 156 3.72 23.76 -11.75
C ARG A 156 3.95 23.39 -10.27
N GLU A 157 3.14 23.94 -9.37
CA GLU A 157 3.09 23.48 -7.99
C GLU A 157 2.32 22.17 -7.90
N ILE A 158 2.91 21.18 -7.22
CA ILE A 158 2.25 19.89 -6.97
C ILE A 158 1.16 20.09 -5.93
N ARG A 159 -0.12 19.89 -6.31
CA ARG A 159 -1.25 19.97 -5.36
C ARG A 159 -1.41 18.67 -4.58
N CYS A 160 -1.42 17.56 -5.30
CA CYS A 160 -1.68 16.23 -4.76
C CYS A 160 -0.90 15.20 -5.56
N ILE A 161 -0.37 14.20 -4.86
CA ILE A 161 0.12 12.97 -5.46
C ILE A 161 -0.87 11.88 -5.05
N TYR A 162 -1.30 11.07 -6.00
CA TYR A 162 -2.09 9.87 -5.74
C TYR A 162 -1.25 8.65 -6.03
N ILE A 163 -1.16 7.74 -5.08
CA ILE A 163 -0.45 6.48 -5.22
C ILE A 163 -1.48 5.38 -5.39
N ARG A 164 -1.28 4.53 -6.39
CA ARG A 164 -2.08 3.34 -6.58
C ARG A 164 -1.56 2.24 -5.66
N THR A 165 -2.42 1.73 -4.80
CA THR A 165 -2.06 0.73 -3.80
C THR A 165 -3.25 -0.20 -3.53
N THR A 166 -3.09 -1.16 -2.63
CA THR A 166 -4.16 -2.05 -2.15
C THR A 166 -4.43 -1.81 -0.68
N VAL A 167 -5.58 -2.28 -0.18
CA VAL A 167 -5.94 -2.15 1.22
C VAL A 167 -4.94 -2.87 2.13
N GLY A 168 -4.45 -4.04 1.72
CA GLY A 168 -3.50 -4.82 2.50
C GLY A 168 -2.15 -4.11 2.68
N HIS A 169 -1.61 -3.50 1.61
CA HIS A 169 -0.42 -2.64 1.71
C HIS A 169 -0.65 -1.45 2.63
N LEU A 170 -1.81 -0.79 2.52
CA LEU A 170 -2.15 0.33 3.40
C LEU A 170 -2.18 -0.07 4.88
N SER A 171 -2.77 -1.23 5.18
CA SER A 171 -2.80 -1.74 6.55
C SER A 171 -1.38 -2.00 7.05
N PHE A 172 -0.55 -2.66 6.26
CA PHE A 172 0.83 -2.98 6.64
C PHE A 172 1.67 -1.72 6.92
N TYR A 173 1.70 -0.76 5.99
CA TYR A 173 2.48 0.46 6.17
C TYR A 173 1.99 1.32 7.33
N ARG A 174 0.68 1.30 7.60
CA ARG A 174 0.11 2.00 8.74
C ARG A 174 0.61 1.43 10.07
N GLU A 175 0.61 0.10 10.23
CA GLU A 175 1.13 -0.52 11.45
C GLU A 175 2.62 -0.17 11.67
N ILE A 176 3.41 -0.11 10.59
CA ILE A 176 4.80 0.35 10.66
C ILE A 176 4.88 1.82 11.11
N GLU A 177 4.08 2.70 10.51
CA GLU A 177 4.08 4.13 10.85
C GLU A 177 3.66 4.36 12.31
N GLU A 178 2.62 3.66 12.78
CA GLU A 178 2.16 3.72 14.17
C GLU A 178 3.23 3.19 15.14
N ALA A 179 3.92 2.10 14.80
CA ALA A 179 5.03 1.57 15.60
C ALA A 179 6.21 2.56 15.69
N ILE A 180 6.58 3.19 14.57
CA ILE A 180 7.63 4.21 14.54
C ILE A 180 7.22 5.42 15.38
N GLN A 181 6.01 5.96 15.20
CA GLN A 181 5.52 7.09 15.97
C GLN A 181 5.42 6.78 17.48
N GLY A 182 5.01 5.56 17.83
CA GLY A 182 4.99 5.08 19.21
C GLY A 182 6.38 5.11 19.85
N PHE A 183 7.41 4.70 19.10
CA PHE A 183 8.80 4.79 19.55
C PHE A 183 9.23 6.25 19.82
N TRP A 184 8.99 7.16 18.88
CA TRP A 184 9.37 8.58 19.06
C TRP A 184 8.73 9.21 20.30
N ARG A 185 7.49 8.85 20.63
CA ARG A 185 6.79 9.35 21.82
C ARG A 185 7.31 8.78 23.14
N ALA A 186 7.85 7.56 23.14
CA ALA A 186 8.40 6.95 24.34
C ALA A 186 9.78 7.54 24.75
N TYR A 187 10.48 8.15 23.79
CA TYR A 187 11.80 8.77 23.99
C TYR A 187 11.77 10.30 24.04
N SER A 188 10.58 10.92 23.98
CA SER A 188 10.36 12.37 24.18
C SER A 188 9.90 12.65 25.61
#